data_AF-A0A3Q9WI05-F1
#
_entry.id   AF-A0A3Q9WI05-F1
#
_cell.length_a   1.000
_cell.length_b   1.000
_cell.length_c   1.000
_cell.angle_alpha   90.00
_cell.angle_beta   90.00
_cell.angle_gamma   90.00
#
_symmetry.space_group_name_H-M   'P 1'
#
loop_
_entity.id
_entity.type
_entity.pdbx_description
1 polymer ?
#
loop_
_entity_poly.entity_id
_entity_poly.type
_entity_poly.pdbx_seq_one_letter_code
_entity_poly.pdbx_strand_id
1 'polypeptide(L)'
;MTTSALPRSPSRTWFPVRLARSASWLPPSRTSPAKCGPYTQNLITSRGLEDRILVDLEQGTGGSFNDCTGFVPTANTVPEYPLSVLAAQNNSFTNGGSVWQTAGTPGEKQSYRVTYRFDVSGMSQDAINALQGARVGIDLVWELRSDDSPTP
;
A
#
# COMPACT_ATOMS: atom_id res chain seq x y z
N MET A 1 21.41 -18.61 48.10
CA MET A 1 21.58 -17.81 46.86
C MET A 1 21.13 -18.70 45.72
N THR A 2 19.95 -18.46 45.17
CA THR A 2 19.44 -19.19 44.00
C THR A 2 19.06 -18.14 42.97
N THR A 3 19.93 -17.96 41.98
CA THR A 3 19.76 -16.97 40.91
C THR A 3 18.74 -17.52 39.93
N SER A 4 17.52 -16.99 39.98
CA SER A 4 16.48 -17.27 38.98
C SER A 4 16.83 -16.54 37.69
N ALA A 5 17.08 -17.30 36.63
CA ALA A 5 17.25 -16.77 35.28
C ALA A 5 15.88 -16.34 34.74
N LEU A 6 15.71 -15.04 34.50
CA LEU A 6 14.58 -14.49 33.77
C LEU A 6 14.65 -14.95 32.30
N PRO A 7 13.59 -15.56 31.72
CA PRO A 7 13.59 -15.91 30.31
C PRO A 7 13.58 -14.65 29.43
N ARG A 8 14.57 -14.55 28.53
CA ARG A 8 14.60 -13.59 27.42
C ARG A 8 13.59 -14.01 26.36
N SER A 9 12.84 -13.03 25.87
CA SER A 9 12.41 -12.81 24.46
C SER A 9 10.92 -12.47 24.38
N PRO A 10 10.54 -11.18 24.24
CA PRO A 10 9.26 -10.85 23.67
C PRO A 10 9.38 -11.03 22.15
N SER A 11 8.80 -12.11 21.63
CA SER A 11 8.40 -12.22 20.24
C SER A 11 7.48 -11.03 19.89
N ARG A 12 8.06 -9.92 19.42
CA ARG A 12 7.31 -8.83 18.81
C ARG A 12 6.83 -9.32 17.44
N THR A 13 5.66 -9.94 17.43
CA THR A 13 4.91 -10.17 16.19
C THR A 13 4.49 -8.80 15.66
N TRP A 14 5.21 -8.30 14.66
CA TRP A 14 4.83 -7.09 13.94
C TRP A 14 3.61 -7.44 13.08
N PHE A 15 2.43 -7.03 13.52
CA PHE A 15 1.20 -7.23 12.77
C PHE A 15 1.19 -6.32 11.53
N PRO A 16 0.71 -6.81 10.38
CA PRO A 16 0.46 -5.94 9.25
C PRO A 16 -0.61 -4.92 9.65
N VAL A 17 -0.29 -3.62 9.56
CA VAL A 17 -1.34 -2.60 9.65
C VAL A 17 -2.02 -2.54 8.30
N ARG A 18 -3.34 -2.54 8.33
CA ARG A 18 -4.18 -2.51 7.14
C ARG A 18 -4.84 -1.15 7.03
N LEU A 19 -4.59 -0.46 5.93
CA LEU A 19 -5.29 0.79 5.63
C LEU A 19 -6.24 0.54 4.45
N ALA A 20 -7.53 0.77 4.68
CA ALA A 20 -8.51 0.81 3.61
C ALA A 20 -8.85 2.26 3.25
N ARG A 21 -8.95 2.55 1.95
CA ARG A 21 -9.42 3.82 1.41
C ARG A 21 -10.46 3.56 0.32
N SER A 22 -11.50 4.40 0.30
CA SER A 22 -12.55 4.36 -0.71
C SER A 22 -12.52 5.67 -1.50
N ALA A 23 -12.41 5.57 -2.82
CA ALA A 23 -12.62 6.70 -3.72
C ALA A 23 -14.10 6.76 -4.13
N SER A 24 -14.70 7.95 -4.12
CA SER A 24 -16.08 8.19 -4.56
C SER A 24 -16.09 9.41 -5.50
N TRP A 25 -16.75 9.28 -6.66
CA TRP A 25 -16.95 10.34 -7.67
C TRP A 25 -18.43 10.28 -8.13
N LEU A 26 -19.24 11.34 -8.37
CA LEU A 26 -19.15 12.63 -9.09
C LEU A 26 -20.36 13.55 -8.73
N PRO A 27 -20.29 14.89 -8.89
CA PRO A 27 -21.45 15.73 -9.23
C PRO A 27 -21.98 15.47 -10.67
N PRO A 28 -23.27 15.70 -10.95
CA PRO A 28 -24.01 15.01 -12.04
C PRO A 28 -23.69 15.38 -13.51
N SER A 29 -22.65 16.15 -13.84
CA SER A 29 -22.55 16.79 -15.17
C SER A 29 -21.54 16.19 -16.16
N ARG A 30 -20.72 15.18 -15.84
CA ARG A 30 -19.84 14.52 -16.83
C ARG A 30 -19.66 13.03 -16.58
N THR A 31 -20.36 12.21 -17.35
CA THR A 31 -20.25 10.74 -17.38
C THR A 31 -19.24 10.32 -18.45
N SER A 32 -17.95 10.32 -18.13
CA SER A 32 -16.93 9.74 -19.02
C SER A 32 -16.12 8.69 -18.25
N PRO A 33 -15.78 7.55 -18.88
CA PRO A 33 -14.80 6.62 -18.33
C PRO A 33 -13.50 7.33 -17.95
N ALA A 34 -12.90 6.88 -16.86
CA ALA A 34 -11.67 7.40 -16.33
C ALA A 34 -10.82 6.28 -15.73
N LYS A 35 -9.54 6.55 -15.55
CA LYS A 35 -8.57 5.65 -14.94
C LYS A 35 -8.10 6.26 -13.63
N CYS A 36 -8.30 5.54 -12.53
CA CYS A 36 -7.68 5.82 -11.25
C CYS A 36 -6.42 4.96 -11.12
N GLY A 37 -5.25 5.59 -11.19
CA GLY A 37 -3.96 4.91 -11.12
C GLY A 37 -3.23 5.26 -9.84
N PRO A 38 -3.10 4.34 -8.86
CA PRO A 38 -2.27 4.56 -7.71
C PRO A 38 -0.78 4.38 -8.03
N TYR A 39 0.04 5.28 -7.52
CA TYR A 39 1.49 5.24 -7.63
C TYR A 39 2.14 5.84 -6.38
N THR A 40 3.46 5.67 -6.25
CA THR A 40 4.23 6.06 -5.07
C THR A 40 5.13 7.27 -5.35
N GLN A 41 5.37 8.10 -4.34
CA GLN A 41 6.29 9.25 -4.43
C GLN A 41 6.99 9.51 -3.09
N ASN A 42 7.98 10.41 -3.11
CA ASN A 42 8.60 10.99 -1.91
C ASN A 42 9.13 9.93 -0.91
N LEU A 43 9.88 8.93 -1.39
CA LEU A 43 10.52 7.96 -0.51
C LEU A 43 11.47 8.66 0.47
N ILE A 44 11.25 8.42 1.76
CA ILE A 44 12.14 8.79 2.85
C ILE A 44 12.89 7.52 3.27
N THR A 45 14.19 7.47 3.00
CA THR A 45 15.03 6.31 3.32
C THR A 45 15.65 6.43 4.72
N SER A 46 15.97 5.29 5.34
CA SER A 46 16.70 5.29 6.61
C SER A 46 17.37 3.95 6.86
N ARG A 47 18.71 3.95 6.78
CA ARG A 47 19.56 2.79 7.16
C ARG A 47 19.17 1.49 6.44
N GLY A 48 18.63 1.56 5.22
CA GLY A 48 18.20 0.40 4.44
C GLY A 48 16.86 -0.21 4.90
N LEU A 49 16.09 0.48 5.74
CA LEU A 49 14.76 0.01 6.16
C LEU A 49 13.77 -0.03 4.99
N GLU A 50 13.94 0.85 3.99
CA GLU A 50 13.17 0.88 2.74
C GLU A 50 13.24 -0.42 1.93
N ASP A 51 14.33 -1.18 2.05
CA ASP A 51 14.47 -2.48 1.39
C ASP A 51 13.77 -3.61 2.17
N ARG A 52 13.29 -3.32 3.39
CA ARG A 52 12.76 -4.31 4.33
C ARG A 52 11.30 -4.11 4.68
N ILE A 53 10.71 -2.97 4.32
CA ILE A 53 9.26 -2.78 4.44
C ILE A 53 8.64 -3.17 3.10
N LEU A 54 8.02 -4.34 3.08
CA LEU A 54 7.32 -4.86 1.93
C LEU A 54 5.86 -4.41 2.00
N VAL A 55 5.33 -3.95 0.88
CA VAL A 55 3.97 -3.45 0.75
C VAL A 55 3.25 -4.21 -0.36
N ASP A 56 2.02 -4.58 -0.05
CA ASP A 56 1.06 -5.15 -0.98
C ASP A 56 -0.17 -4.24 -1.09
N LEU A 57 -0.62 -3.99 -2.32
CA LEU A 57 -1.75 -3.12 -2.64
C LEU A 57 -2.82 -3.89 -3.43
N GLU A 58 -3.87 -4.31 -2.73
CA GLU A 58 -4.95 -5.08 -3.31
C GLU A 58 -6.15 -4.18 -3.65
N GLN A 59 -6.69 -4.32 -4.84
CA GLN A 59 -8.02 -3.80 -5.20
C GLN A 59 -9.11 -4.75 -4.71
N GLY A 60 -10.27 -4.21 -4.36
CA GLY A 60 -11.41 -5.04 -3.97
C GLY A 60 -12.69 -4.26 -3.72
N THR A 61 -13.69 -4.94 -3.17
CA THR A 61 -14.94 -4.32 -2.74
C THR A 61 -15.15 -4.53 -1.25
N GLY A 62 -16.11 -3.81 -0.66
CA GLY A 62 -16.33 -3.83 0.78
C GLY A 62 -15.24 -3.08 1.56
N GLY A 63 -15.19 -3.32 2.87
CA GLY A 63 -14.42 -2.49 3.80
C GLY A 63 -14.92 -1.05 3.87
N SER A 64 -14.28 -0.27 4.71
CA SER A 64 -14.48 1.18 4.81
C SER A 64 -13.17 1.87 5.15
N PHE A 65 -13.15 3.20 5.22
CA PHE A 65 -11.93 3.91 5.58
C PHE A 65 -11.39 3.42 6.93
N ASN A 66 -10.13 2.97 6.95
CA ASN A 66 -9.45 2.42 8.14
C ASN A 66 -10.06 1.12 8.72
N ASP A 67 -10.94 0.43 7.98
CA ASP A 67 -11.47 -0.89 8.38
C ASP A 67 -11.56 -1.83 7.18
N CYS A 68 -10.81 -2.93 7.23
CA CYS A 68 -10.80 -3.94 6.17
C CYS A 68 -11.83 -5.07 6.41
N THR A 69 -12.67 -4.97 7.43
CA THR A 69 -13.72 -5.96 7.70
C THR A 69 -14.68 -6.05 6.51
N GLY A 70 -14.91 -7.27 6.02
CA GLY A 70 -15.74 -7.51 4.84
C GLY A 70 -15.10 -7.08 3.51
N PHE A 71 -13.81 -6.72 3.48
CA PHE A 71 -13.10 -6.47 2.23
C PHE A 71 -12.88 -7.77 1.46
N VAL A 72 -13.28 -7.79 0.20
CA VAL A 72 -13.12 -8.90 -0.74
C VAL A 72 -12.13 -8.49 -1.83
N PRO A 73 -10.90 -9.04 -1.85
CA PRO A 73 -9.90 -8.69 -2.85
C PRO A 73 -10.31 -9.20 -4.24
N THR A 74 -10.01 -8.41 -5.24
CA THR A 74 -9.89 -8.85 -6.64
C THR A 74 -8.48 -9.38 -6.84
N ALA A 75 -8.27 -10.28 -7.82
CA ALA A 75 -6.96 -10.82 -8.13
C ALA A 75 -5.93 -9.68 -8.29
N ASN A 76 -4.87 -9.74 -7.48
CA ASN A 76 -3.88 -8.69 -7.43
C ASN A 76 -2.97 -8.78 -8.67
N THR A 77 -2.73 -7.64 -9.31
CA THR A 77 -1.85 -7.52 -10.48
C THR A 77 -0.50 -6.94 -10.13
N VAL A 78 -0.34 -6.43 -8.90
CA VAL A 78 0.89 -5.82 -8.39
C VAL A 78 1.49 -6.78 -7.37
N PRO A 79 2.68 -7.34 -7.63
CA PRO A 79 3.38 -8.13 -6.64
C PRO A 79 3.72 -7.31 -5.39
N GLU A 80 3.83 -7.97 -4.24
CA GLU A 80 4.38 -7.37 -3.03
C GLU A 80 5.84 -6.96 -3.28
N TYR A 81 6.19 -5.71 -2.99
CA TYR A 81 7.52 -5.17 -3.22
C TYR A 81 8.02 -4.34 -2.02
N PRO A 82 9.34 -4.24 -1.81
CA PRO A 82 9.90 -3.31 -0.85
C PRO A 82 9.68 -1.86 -1.30
N LEU A 83 9.66 -0.93 -0.34
CA LEU A 83 9.44 0.50 -0.61
C LEU A 83 10.45 1.08 -1.62
N SER A 84 11.70 0.62 -1.58
CA SER A 84 12.75 1.04 -2.53
C SER A 84 12.41 0.66 -3.97
N VAL A 85 11.89 -0.55 -4.20
CA VAL A 85 11.46 -1.03 -5.51
C VAL A 85 10.21 -0.28 -5.97
N LEU A 86 9.23 -0.09 -5.10
CA LEU A 86 8.01 0.67 -5.42
C LEU A 86 8.35 2.11 -5.83
N ALA A 87 9.23 2.78 -5.10
CA ALA A 87 9.66 4.15 -5.42
C ALA A 87 10.41 4.26 -6.75
N ALA A 88 11.06 3.19 -7.19
CA ALA A 88 11.77 3.15 -8.47
C ALA A 88 10.85 2.76 -9.64
N GLN A 89 9.96 1.80 -9.43
CA GLN A 89 9.19 1.15 -10.50
C GLN A 89 7.76 1.68 -10.60
N ASN A 90 7.11 2.04 -9.49
CA ASN A 90 5.71 2.46 -9.43
C ASN A 90 5.59 3.94 -9.05
N ASN A 91 6.25 4.83 -9.78
CA ASN A 91 6.45 6.23 -9.38
C ASN A 91 5.72 7.29 -10.22
N SER A 92 4.86 6.85 -11.14
CA SER A 92 4.09 7.72 -12.03
C SER A 92 2.76 7.07 -12.36
N PHE A 93 1.82 7.84 -12.90
CA PHE A 93 0.54 7.32 -13.37
C PHE A 93 0.70 6.15 -14.36
N THR A 94 1.67 6.24 -15.29
CA THR A 94 1.91 5.22 -16.31
C THR A 94 2.49 3.92 -15.75
N ASN A 95 3.38 4.02 -14.76
CA ASN A 95 4.04 2.87 -14.16
C ASN A 95 3.38 2.43 -12.85
N GLY A 96 2.28 3.08 -12.48
CA GLY A 96 1.49 2.76 -11.30
C GLY A 96 0.96 1.32 -11.35
N GLY A 97 0.55 0.85 -10.18
CA GLY A 97 -0.05 -0.47 -10.04
C GLY A 97 -1.56 -0.38 -9.83
N SER A 98 -2.26 -1.51 -9.82
CA SER A 98 -3.63 -1.60 -9.28
C SER A 98 -4.59 -0.51 -9.82
N VAL A 99 -4.57 -0.35 -11.15
CA VAL A 99 -5.43 0.62 -11.85
C VAL A 99 -6.89 0.18 -11.77
N TRP A 100 -7.77 1.14 -11.47
CA TRP A 100 -9.21 1.00 -11.57
C TRP A 100 -9.73 1.78 -12.77
N GLN A 101 -10.42 1.09 -13.68
CA GLN A 101 -11.17 1.70 -14.78
C GLN A 101 -12.61 1.97 -14.32
N THR A 102 -13.06 3.22 -14.39
CA THR A 102 -14.45 3.58 -14.15
C THR A 102 -15.29 3.39 -15.42
N ALA A 103 -16.58 3.10 -15.24
CA ALA A 103 -17.56 3.05 -16.33
C ALA A 103 -18.08 4.45 -16.71
N GLY A 104 -17.81 5.47 -15.89
CA GLY A 104 -18.33 6.82 -16.08
C GLY A 104 -19.76 6.99 -15.55
N THR A 105 -20.19 6.12 -14.65
CA THR A 105 -21.52 6.14 -14.03
C THR A 105 -21.47 6.82 -12.65
N PRO A 106 -22.43 7.68 -12.30
CA PRO A 106 -22.46 8.29 -10.97
C PRO A 106 -22.57 7.24 -9.85
N GLY A 107 -21.79 7.41 -8.77
CA GLY A 107 -21.87 6.58 -7.58
C GLY A 107 -20.96 5.35 -7.59
N GLU A 108 -20.13 5.18 -8.61
CA GLU A 108 -19.08 4.18 -8.65
C GLU A 108 -18.08 4.33 -7.47
N LYS A 109 -17.67 3.20 -6.91
CA LYS A 109 -16.73 3.13 -5.78
C LYS A 109 -15.76 1.97 -5.96
N GLN A 110 -14.53 2.22 -5.56
CA GLN A 110 -13.48 1.21 -5.50
C GLN A 110 -12.79 1.28 -4.13
N SER A 111 -12.56 0.10 -3.53
CA SER A 111 -11.81 -0.03 -2.29
C SER A 111 -10.42 -0.59 -2.58
N TYR A 112 -9.46 -0.12 -1.79
CA TYR A 112 -8.09 -0.60 -1.79
C TYR A 112 -7.70 -1.05 -0.38
N ARG A 113 -6.94 -2.13 -0.27
CA ARG A 113 -6.31 -2.58 0.98
C ARG A 113 -4.80 -2.52 0.83
N VAL A 114 -4.16 -1.74 1.69
CA VAL A 114 -2.70 -1.74 1.83
C VAL A 114 -2.34 -2.67 2.99
N THR A 115 -1.48 -3.64 2.73
CA THR A 115 -0.84 -4.47 3.74
C THR A 115 0.65 -4.17 3.71
N TYR A 116 1.30 -4.05 4.87
CA TYR A 116 2.76 -3.98 4.92
C TYR A 116 3.34 -4.91 5.98
N ARG A 117 4.59 -5.35 5.76
CA ARG A 117 5.33 -6.18 6.70
C ARG A 117 6.81 -5.82 6.73
N PHE A 118 7.45 -6.09 7.86
CA PHE A 118 8.89 -5.96 8.02
C PHE A 118 9.57 -7.30 7.73
N ASP A 119 10.33 -7.39 6.64
CA ASP A 119 11.05 -8.58 6.22
C ASP A 119 12.47 -8.62 6.79
N VAL A 120 12.65 -9.53 7.75
CA VAL A 120 13.93 -9.80 8.40
C VAL A 120 14.58 -11.09 7.90
N SER A 121 14.05 -11.68 6.82
CA SER A 121 14.59 -12.90 6.24
C SER A 121 16.07 -12.71 5.90
N GLY A 122 16.89 -13.66 6.34
CA GLY A 122 18.35 -13.61 6.13
C GLY A 122 19.11 -12.57 6.96
N MET A 123 18.47 -11.85 7.89
CA MET A 123 19.17 -10.91 8.78
C MET A 123 19.70 -11.58 10.04
N SER A 124 20.88 -11.14 10.49
CA SER A 124 21.32 -11.39 11.86
C SER A 124 20.57 -10.51 12.85
N GLN A 125 20.55 -10.90 14.13
CA GLN A 125 19.93 -10.10 15.18
C GLN A 125 20.60 -8.72 15.32
N ASP A 126 21.92 -8.63 15.14
CA ASP A 126 22.65 -7.35 15.19
C ASP A 126 22.24 -6.40 14.06
N ALA A 127 22.01 -6.94 12.86
CA ALA A 127 21.50 -6.15 11.74
C ALA A 127 20.07 -5.64 12.00
N ILE A 128 19.21 -6.47 12.61
CA ILE A 128 17.86 -6.04 13.04
C ILE A 128 17.97 -4.95 14.11
N ASN A 129 18.87 -5.11 15.07
CA ASN A 129 19.09 -4.12 16.14
C ASN A 129 19.61 -2.78 15.59
N ALA A 130 20.44 -2.81 14.55
CA ALA A 130 20.94 -1.61 13.90
C ALA A 130 19.83 -0.76 13.25
N LEU A 131 18.67 -1.35 12.94
CA LEU A 131 17.48 -0.66 12.42
C LEU A 131 16.61 -0.04 13.52
N GLN A 132 16.89 -0.28 14.80
CA GLN A 132 16.10 0.31 15.89
C GLN A 132 16.15 1.84 15.84
N GLY A 133 14.97 2.46 15.93
CA GLY A 133 14.78 3.91 15.81
C GLY A 133 14.84 4.46 14.38
N ALA A 134 15.01 3.62 13.36
CA ALA A 134 14.94 4.05 11.96
C ALA A 134 13.49 4.38 11.59
N ARG A 135 13.31 5.29 10.64
CA ARG A 135 12.00 5.71 10.15
C ARG A 135 12.05 5.78 8.63
N VAL A 136 11.12 5.10 7.99
CA VAL A 136 10.95 5.11 6.53
C VAL A 136 9.53 5.58 6.22
N GLY A 137 9.35 6.20 5.07
CA GLY A 137 8.04 6.64 4.60
C GLY A 137 7.99 6.68 3.09
N ILE A 138 6.79 6.54 2.53
CA ILE A 138 6.51 6.75 1.12
C ILE A 138 5.09 7.31 1.02
N ASP A 139 4.84 8.15 0.02
CA ASP A 139 3.49 8.62 -0.29
C ASP A 139 2.85 7.67 -1.29
N LEU A 140 1.61 7.25 -1.00
CA LEU A 140 0.74 6.60 -1.98
C LEU A 140 -0.22 7.66 -2.52
N VAL A 141 -0.15 7.90 -3.82
CA VAL A 141 -0.93 8.90 -4.53
C VAL A 141 -1.98 8.19 -5.38
N TRP A 142 -3.22 8.68 -5.34
CA TRP A 142 -4.29 8.25 -6.25
C TRP A 142 -4.57 9.39 -7.21
N GLU A 143 -4.31 9.17 -8.49
CA GLU A 143 -4.62 10.14 -9.54
C GLU A 143 -5.72 9.57 -10.45
N LEU A 144 -6.74 10.39 -10.71
CA LEU A 144 -7.80 10.09 -11.67
C LEU A 144 -7.53 10.86 -12.96
N ARG A 145 -7.47 10.17 -14.10
CA ARG A 145 -7.42 10.78 -15.43
C ARG A 145 -8.64 10.36 -16.24
N SER A 146 -9.38 11.33 -16.75
CA SER A 146 -10.42 11.06 -17.74
C SER A 146 -9.80 10.51 -19.02
N ASP A 147 -10.47 9.57 -19.68
CA ASP A 147 -10.14 9.26 -21.06
C ASP A 147 -10.63 10.47 -21.90
N ASP A 148 -9.71 11.36 -22.29
CA ASP A 148 -9.99 12.59 -23.07
C ASP A 148 -10.43 12.32 -24.52
N SER A 149 -10.83 11.10 -24.86
CA SER A 149 -11.44 10.81 -26.15
C SER A 149 -12.76 11.57 -26.26
N PRO A 150 -12.94 12.47 -27.25
CA PRO A 150 -14.24 13.09 -27.48
C PRO A 150 -15.25 11.97 -27.77
N THR A 151 -16.31 11.89 -26.96
CA THR A 151 -17.48 11.06 -27.27
C THR A 151 -18.05 11.55 -28.61
N PRO A 152 -18.24 10.67 -29.60
CA PRO A 152 -18.90 11.00 -30.87
C PRO A 152 -20.31 11.57 -30.68
#